data_AF-A0AA97DR21-F1
#
_entry.id   AF-A0AA97DR21-F1
#
_cell.length_a   1.000
_cell.length_b   1.000
_cell.length_c   1.000
_cell.angle_alpha   90.00
_cell.angle_beta   90.00
_cell.angle_gamma   90.00
#
_symmetry.space_group_name_H-M   'P 1'
#
loop_
_entity.id
_entity.type
_entity.pdbx_description
1 polymer ?
#
loop_
_entity_poly.entity_id
_entity_poly.type
_entity_poly.pdbx_seq_one_letter_code
_entity_poly.pdbx_strand_id
1 'polypeptide(L)'
;MNAAGMDVSSRKSTVAVLRPFGEVVRVPFEVSHSAEGLAHLVQQLKTIKGETRVVMEYTGRYYEAVANVLYEAGFFVSAVNPLLIKEYGGNSFSQSQNG
;
A
#
# COMPACT_ATOMS: atom_id res chain seq x y z
N MET A 1 9.74 5.69 11.80
CA MET A 1 8.99 4.74 10.96
C MET A 1 8.43 5.51 9.78
N ASN A 2 8.50 4.95 8.58
CA ASN A 2 7.96 5.53 7.35
C ASN A 2 6.80 4.64 6.87
N ALA A 3 5.77 5.25 6.29
CA ALA A 3 4.66 4.57 5.63
C ALA A 3 4.74 4.82 4.13
N ALA A 4 4.88 3.77 3.34
CA ALA A 4 4.79 3.82 1.89
C ALA A 4 3.38 3.39 1.47
N GLY A 5 2.55 4.35 1.07
CA GLY A 5 1.23 4.08 0.50
C GLY A 5 1.36 3.79 -0.99
N MET A 6 0.78 2.68 -1.44
CA MET A 6 0.76 2.27 -2.84
C MET A 6 -0.67 2.10 -3.34
N ASP A 7 -1.07 2.86 -4.33
CA ASP A 7 -2.27 2.61 -5.11
C ASP A 7 -1.91 1.69 -6.29
N VAL A 8 -2.49 0.48 -6.34
CA VAL A 8 -2.09 -0.58 -7.26
C VAL A 8 -3.10 -0.77 -8.38
N SER A 9 -2.67 -0.51 -9.61
CA SER A 9 -3.41 -0.82 -10.85
C SER A 9 -2.78 -1.99 -11.60
N SER A 10 -3.26 -2.31 -12.81
CA SER A 10 -2.81 -3.50 -13.56
C SER A 10 -1.39 -3.42 -14.15
N ARG A 11 -0.86 -2.22 -14.37
CA ARG A 11 0.45 -2.02 -15.04
C ARG A 11 1.41 -1.14 -14.26
N LYS A 12 0.88 -0.29 -13.39
CA LYS A 12 1.65 0.67 -12.62
C LYS A 12 1.01 0.93 -11.27
N SER A 13 1.83 1.38 -10.34
CA SER A 13 1.39 1.83 -9.02
C SER A 13 1.82 3.27 -8.79
N THR A 14 0.98 4.01 -8.08
CA THR A 14 1.37 5.31 -7.51
C THR A 14 1.86 5.08 -6.09
N VAL A 15 3.05 5.57 -5.77
CA VAL A 15 3.68 5.38 -4.46
C VAL A 15 3.96 6.73 -3.82
N ALA A 16 3.57 6.90 -2.56
CA ALA A 16 3.94 8.05 -1.74
C ALA A 16 4.55 7.57 -0.42
N VAL A 17 5.51 8.31 0.13
CA VAL A 17 6.14 7.94 1.42
C VAL A 17 6.01 9.08 2.41
N LEU A 18 5.39 8.76 3.54
CA LEU A 18 5.10 9.69 4.63
C LEU A 18 5.75 9.22 5.93
N ARG A 19 6.04 10.18 6.81
CA ARG A 19 6.38 9.96 8.21
C ARG A 19 5.19 10.36 9.10
N PRO A 20 5.22 10.00 10.40
CA PRO A 20 4.25 10.50 11.37
C PRO A 20 4.07 12.02 11.26
N PHE A 21 2.87 12.50 11.60
CA PHE A 21 2.49 13.91 11.50
C PHE A 21 2.47 14.49 10.08
N GLY A 22 2.49 13.63 9.05
CA GLY A 22 2.28 14.04 7.65
C GLY A 22 3.53 14.59 6.95
N GLU A 23 4.72 14.42 7.52
CA GLU A 23 5.97 14.80 6.84
C GLU A 23 6.13 13.97 5.55
N VAL A 24 6.25 14.66 4.42
CA VAL A 24 6.43 14.04 3.11
C VAL A 24 7.91 13.69 2.91
N VAL A 25 8.21 12.40 2.87
CA VAL A 25 9.55 11.89 2.57
C VAL A 25 9.74 11.76 1.06
N ARG A 26 8.69 11.29 0.36
CA ARG A 26 8.62 11.26 -1.10
C ARG A 26 7.22 11.66 -1.53
N VAL A 27 7.15 12.66 -2.41
CA VAL A 27 5.93 13.00 -3.15
C VAL A 27 5.48 11.81 -4.01
N PRO A 28 4.19 11.71 -4.37
CA PRO A 28 3.68 10.62 -5.20
C PRO A 28 4.48 10.45 -6.50
N PHE A 29 4.85 9.21 -6.82
CA PHE A 29 5.54 8.85 -8.05
C PHE A 29 5.02 7.53 -8.63
N GLU A 30 5.16 7.35 -9.95
CA GLU A 30 4.72 6.13 -10.62
C GLU A 30 5.81 5.07 -10.65
N VAL A 31 5.39 3.81 -10.52
CA VAL A 31 6.23 2.62 -10.63
C VAL A 31 5.57 1.66 -11.60
N SER A 32 6.26 1.28 -12.68
CA SER A 32 5.79 0.22 -13.57
C SER A 32 5.95 -1.15 -12.91
N HIS A 33 5.07 -2.08 -13.24
CA HIS A 33 5.14 -3.48 -12.77
C HIS A 33 6.11 -4.33 -13.59
N SER A 34 7.15 -3.73 -14.17
CA SER A 34 8.26 -4.46 -14.78
C SER A 34 9.28 -4.86 -13.71
N ALA A 35 10.11 -5.85 -14.01
CA ALA A 35 11.19 -6.26 -13.10
C ALA A 35 12.12 -5.08 -12.74
N GLU A 36 12.46 -4.25 -13.73
CA GLU A 36 13.28 -3.04 -13.54
C GLU A 36 12.56 -1.99 -12.67
N GLY A 37 11.28 -1.72 -12.93
CA GLY A 37 10.49 -0.76 -12.16
C GLY A 37 10.38 -1.15 -10.69
N LEU A 38 10.12 -2.43 -10.41
CA LEU A 38 10.03 -2.95 -9.05
C LEU A 38 11.39 -3.00 -8.36
N ALA A 39 12.47 -3.36 -9.07
CA ALA A 39 13.82 -3.31 -8.52
C ALA A 39 14.22 -1.87 -8.14
N HIS A 40 13.88 -0.90 -8.98
CA HIS A 40 14.11 0.52 -8.70
C HIS A 40 13.28 1.00 -7.50
N LEU A 41 12.01 0.58 -7.38
CA LEU A 41 11.20 0.87 -6.18
C LEU A 41 11.87 0.32 -4.92
N VAL A 42 12.31 -0.94 -4.93
CA VAL A 42 13.02 -1.55 -3.78
C VAL A 42 14.25 -0.74 -3.39
N GLN A 43 15.07 -0.35 -4.36
CA GLN A 43 16.26 0.49 -4.12
C GLN A 43 15.85 1.82 -3.49
N GLN A 44 14.87 2.51 -4.06
CA GLN A 44 14.38 3.79 -3.55
C GLN A 44 13.89 3.68 -2.10
N LEU A 45 13.10 2.66 -1.76
CA LEU A 45 12.61 2.46 -0.40
C LEU A 45 13.74 2.13 0.59
N LYS A 46 14.77 1.37 0.17
CA LYS A 46 15.95 1.07 1.00
C LYS A 46 16.81 2.29 1.31
N THR A 47 16.78 3.33 0.46
CA THR A 47 17.51 4.59 0.74
C THR A 47 16.87 5.44 1.84
N ILE A 48 15.62 5.16 2.21
CA ILE A 48 14.90 5.95 3.20
C ILE A 48 15.38 5.55 4.60
N LYS A 49 15.86 6.52 5.38
CA LYS A 49 16.29 6.27 6.76
C LYS A 49 15.12 5.80 7.64
N GLY A 50 15.37 4.73 8.39
CA GLY A 50 14.42 4.11 9.32
C GLY A 50 13.57 3.01 8.67
N GLU A 51 12.84 2.26 9.51
CA GLU A 51 11.92 1.21 9.05
C GLU A 51 10.83 1.78 8.13
N THR A 52 10.62 1.15 6.98
CA THR A 52 9.56 1.49 6.02
C THR A 52 8.55 0.35 5.96
N ARG A 53 7.28 0.66 6.20
CA ARG A 53 6.14 -0.26 6.06
C ARG A 53 5.33 0.09 4.83
N VAL A 54 5.04 -0.89 4.00
CA VAL A 54 4.27 -0.71 2.77
C VAL A 54 2.81 -1.05 3.02
N VAL A 55 1.91 -0.16 2.60
CA VAL A 55 0.46 -0.38 2.59
C VAL A 55 -0.03 -0.27 1.15
N MET A 56 -0.73 -1.28 0.67
CA MET A 56 -1.14 -1.40 -0.74
C MET A 56 -2.66 -1.39 -0.84
N GLU A 57 -3.23 -0.39 -1.49
CA GLU A 57 -4.64 -0.35 -1.87
C GLU A 57 -4.82 -1.02 -3.24
N TYR A 58 -5.79 -1.93 -3.35
CA TYR A 58 -6.04 -2.66 -4.60
C TYR A 58 -7.52 -2.98 -4.81
N THR A 59 -7.96 -3.03 -6.08
CA THR A 59 -9.32 -3.44 -6.47
C THR A 59 -9.35 -4.75 -7.28
N GLY A 60 -8.19 -5.31 -7.64
CA GLY A 60 -8.04 -6.57 -8.37
C GLY A 60 -6.79 -7.36 -7.94
N ARG A 61 -6.48 -8.48 -8.60
CA ARG A 61 -5.41 -9.42 -8.16
C ARG A 61 -3.97 -8.99 -8.46
N TYR A 62 -3.77 -7.83 -9.08
CA TYR A 62 -2.45 -7.39 -9.54
C TYR A 62 -1.47 -7.01 -8.41
N TYR A 63 -1.95 -6.87 -7.18
CA TYR A 63 -1.12 -6.51 -6.02
C TYR A 63 -0.23 -7.64 -5.52
N GLU A 64 -0.60 -8.91 -5.74
CA GLU A 64 0.10 -10.06 -5.16
C GLU A 64 1.56 -10.15 -5.65
N ALA A 65 1.79 -9.96 -6.95
CA ALA A 65 3.13 -9.99 -7.52
C ALA A 65 4.01 -8.86 -6.97
N VAL A 66 3.46 -7.65 -6.83
CA VAL A 66 4.16 -6.49 -6.28
C VAL A 66 4.44 -6.70 -4.78
N ALA A 67 3.48 -7.23 -4.03
CA ALA A 67 3.61 -7.53 -2.61
C ALA A 67 4.71 -8.57 -2.35
N ASN A 68 4.77 -9.63 -3.16
CA ASN A 68 5.78 -10.67 -3.05
C ASN A 68 7.19 -10.11 -3.26
N VAL A 69 7.41 -9.29 -4.29
CA VAL A 69 8.73 -8.67 -4.54
C VAL A 69 9.17 -7.80 -3.37
N LEU A 70 8.26 -7.02 -2.78
CA LEU A 70 8.57 -6.17 -1.64
C LEU A 70 8.83 -6.98 -0.36
N TYR A 71 8.05 -8.03 -0.14
CA TYR A 71 8.25 -8.96 0.97
C TYR A 71 9.60 -9.67 0.89
N GLU A 72 9.95 -10.23 -0.28
CA GLU A 72 11.24 -10.87 -0.53
C GLU A 72 12.42 -9.88 -0.39
N ALA A 73 12.19 -8.60 -0.70
CA ALA A 73 13.17 -7.55 -0.48
C ALA A 73 13.38 -7.15 0.99
N GLY A 74 12.56 -7.70 1.91
CA GLY A 74 12.64 -7.52 3.36
C GLY A 74 11.71 -6.44 3.93
N PHE A 75 10.71 -5.99 3.18
CA PHE A 75 9.75 -5.01 3.67
C PHE A 75 8.56 -5.67 4.39
N PHE A 76 8.04 -4.99 5.41
CA PHE A 76 6.69 -5.26 5.88
C PHE A 76 5.69 -4.77 4.82
N VAL A 77 4.75 -5.64 4.42
CA VAL A 77 3.73 -5.34 3.41
C VAL A 77 2.35 -5.69 3.96
N SER A 78 1.42 -4.75 3.85
CA SER A 78 0.00 -4.95 4.14
C SER A 78 -0.82 -4.59 2.91
N ALA A 79 -1.71 -5.50 2.48
CA ALA A 79 -2.58 -5.28 1.34
C ALA A 79 -4.02 -5.08 1.82
N VAL A 80 -4.68 -4.07 1.26
CA VAL A 80 -5.98 -3.57 1.68
C VAL A 80 -6.90 -3.48 0.48
N ASN A 81 -8.05 -4.14 0.56
CA ASN A 81 -9.12 -4.00 -0.42
C ASN A 81 -10.14 -2.95 0.10
N PRO A 82 -10.27 -1.78 -0.56
CA PRO A 82 -11.18 -0.73 -0.12
C PRO A 82 -12.66 -1.13 -0.26
N LEU A 83 -13.00 -2.10 -1.12
CA LEU A 83 -14.38 -2.63 -1.21
C LEU A 83 -14.74 -3.42 0.06
N LEU A 84 -13.81 -4.24 0.56
CA LEU A 84 -14.01 -4.96 1.82
C LEU A 84 -14.11 -3.97 2.99
N ILE A 85 -13.29 -2.91 3.03
CA ILE A 85 -13.40 -1.90 4.09
C ILE A 85 -14.77 -1.21 4.08
N LYS A 86 -15.30 -0.88 2.89
CA LYS A 86 -16.63 -0.24 2.78
C LYS A 86 -17.76 -1.17 3.22
N GLU A 87 -17.69 -2.46 2.92
CA GLU A 87 -18.67 -3.45 3.40
C GLU A 87 -18.59 -3.65 4.92
N TYR A 88 -17.39 -3.66 5.50
CA TYR A 88 -17.22 -3.74 6.95
C TYR A 88 -17.66 -2.46 7.69
N GLY A 89 -17.49 -1.28 7.09
CA GLY A 89 -17.97 0.00 7.63
C GLY A 89 -19.48 0.24 7.47
N GLY A 90 -20.15 -0.54 6.61
CA GLY A 90 -21.59 -0.43 6.31
C GLY A 90 -22.51 -1.25 7.20
N ASN A 91 -21.99 -2.27 7.90
CA ASN A 91 -22.77 -3.06 8.86
C ASN A 91 -22.80 -2.38 10.23
N SER A 92 -23.44 -1.21 10.27
CA SER A 92 -23.93 -0.64 11.52
C SER A 92 -25.06 -1.54 12.04
N PHE A 93 -24.83 -2.14 13.20
CA PHE A 93 -25.80 -2.89 13.99
C PHE A 93 -27.19 -2.22 13.97
N SER A 94 -28.17 -2.88 13.34
CA SER A 94 -29.57 -2.58 13.56
C SER A 94 -29.93 -3.06 14.97
N GLN A 95 -29.90 -2.18 15.96
CA GLN A 95 -30.61 -2.43 17.22
C GLN A 95 -32.08 -2.70 16.87
N SER A 96 -32.55 -3.90 17.20
CA SER A 96 -33.96 -4.19 17.31
C SER A 96 -34.55 -3.29 18.40
N GLN A 97 -35.22 -2.21 18.00
CA GLN A 97 -36.26 -1.64 18.86
C GLN A 97 -37.55 -2.39 18.54
N ASN A 98 -37.98 -3.23 19.48
CA ASN A 98 -39.38 -3.60 19.64
C ASN A 98 -39.64 -3.52 21.15
N GLY A 99 -40.21 -2.40 21.57
CA GLY A 99 -41.00 -2.27 22.79
C GLY A 99 -42.47 -2.22 22.41
#